data_AF-A0A7S4E3S8-F1
#
_entry.id   AF-A0A7S4E3S8-F1
#
_cell.length_a   1.000
_cell.length_b   1.000
_cell.length_c   1.000
_cell.angle_alpha   90.00
_cell.angle_beta   90.00
_cell.angle_gamma   90.00
#
_symmetry.space_group_name_H-M   'P 1'
#
loop_
_entity.id
_entity.type
_entity.pdbx_description
1 polymer ?
#
loop_
_entity_poly.entity_id
_entity_poly.type
_entity_poly.pdbx_seq_one_letter_code
_entity_poly.pdbx_strand_id
1 'polypeptide(L)'
;SQRLADTRLRSSSMLWGPYEPQHYLWEVWECIRRLLTGGLAPLLFPFRPVLQIALSLTIALASLKLYVTYKPFSVDADDRLAELLCWILVLTQLAVLVHEGTYRRDSEAVGWALMGLLVSALATGAYLIYVDVKREREVLQDLVKHQKRTLGRRLSSLGSRLGLKVAEEDVDVEGPASPLAA
;
A
#
# COMPACT_ATOMS: atom_id res chain seq x y z
N SER A 1 5.54 1.22 -21.42
CA SER A 1 5.91 2.65 -21.59
C SER A 1 7.30 2.73 -22.22
N GLN A 2 7.53 3.65 -23.18
CA GLN A 2 8.79 3.78 -23.93
C GLN A 2 10.05 4.02 -23.05
N ARG A 3 9.87 4.35 -21.75
CA ARG A 3 10.94 4.61 -20.77
C ARG A 3 11.67 3.36 -20.26
N LEU A 4 11.06 2.17 -20.34
CA LEU A 4 11.69 0.90 -19.94
C LEU A 4 12.69 0.37 -20.98
N ALA A 5 12.65 0.89 -22.21
CA ALA A 5 13.57 0.53 -23.28
C ALA A 5 14.94 1.20 -23.13
N ASP A 6 15.04 2.23 -22.30
CA ASP A 6 16.26 3.03 -22.13
C ASP A 6 17.09 2.48 -20.96
N THR A 7 18.21 1.81 -21.26
CA THR A 7 19.04 1.09 -20.28
C THR A 7 19.55 2.00 -19.14
N ARG A 8 19.68 3.30 -19.40
CA ARG A 8 20.12 4.30 -18.42
C ARG A 8 19.09 4.58 -17.33
N LEU A 9 17.80 4.45 -17.63
CA LEU A 9 16.71 4.73 -16.70
C LEU A 9 16.28 3.49 -15.90
N ARG A 10 16.86 2.34 -16.23
CA ARG A 10 16.50 1.02 -15.68
C ARG A 10 16.95 0.82 -14.23
N SER A 11 17.99 1.51 -13.76
CA SER A 11 18.34 1.46 -12.32
C SER A 11 17.44 2.37 -11.49
N SER A 12 16.98 3.49 -12.07
CA SER A 12 16.07 4.43 -11.41
C SER A 12 14.61 3.96 -11.43
N SER A 13 14.29 2.88 -12.15
CA SER A 13 12.91 2.36 -12.22
C SER A 13 12.38 1.83 -10.90
N MET A 14 13.24 1.54 -9.93
CA MET A 14 12.81 1.27 -8.56
C MET A 14 12.11 2.47 -7.92
N LEU A 15 12.53 3.71 -8.24
CA LEU A 15 12.01 4.93 -7.61
C LEU A 15 10.65 5.35 -8.16
N TRP A 16 10.39 5.10 -9.44
CA TRP A 16 9.14 5.52 -10.10
C TRP A 16 8.22 4.36 -10.47
N GLY A 17 8.69 3.11 -10.36
CA GLY A 17 7.97 1.90 -10.72
C GLY A 17 6.63 1.67 -10.00
N PRO A 18 6.46 1.98 -8.70
CA PRO A 18 5.19 1.76 -8.03
C PRO A 18 4.14 2.86 -8.32
N TYR A 19 4.56 4.02 -8.80
CA TYR A 19 3.69 5.17 -9.07
C TYR A 19 3.10 5.15 -10.47
N GLU A 20 1.97 5.81 -10.65
CA GLU A 20 1.44 6.06 -11.98
C GLU A 20 2.38 6.94 -12.82
N PRO A 21 2.42 6.79 -14.16
CA PRO A 21 3.31 7.58 -15.02
C PRO A 21 3.15 9.10 -14.88
N GLN A 22 1.98 9.55 -14.46
CA GLN A 22 1.61 10.95 -14.27
C GLN A 22 2.12 11.51 -12.93
N HIS A 23 2.36 10.62 -11.95
CA HIS A 23 2.68 10.94 -10.56
C HIS A 23 4.15 10.64 -10.19
N TYR A 24 5.06 10.52 -11.16
CA TYR A 24 6.48 10.16 -10.91
C TYR A 24 7.23 11.15 -9.98
N LEU A 25 6.78 12.41 -9.88
CA LEU A 25 7.36 13.41 -8.97
C LEU A 25 7.00 13.16 -7.50
N TRP A 26 6.14 12.19 -7.21
CA TRP A 26 5.72 11.89 -5.84
C TRP A 26 6.89 11.48 -4.95
N GLU A 27 7.86 10.75 -5.49
CA GLU A 27 9.08 10.38 -4.78
C GLU A 27 9.87 11.61 -4.30
N VAL A 28 9.92 12.67 -5.11
CA VAL A 28 10.56 13.95 -4.73
C VAL A 28 9.79 14.60 -3.60
N TRP A 29 8.46 14.58 -3.66
CA TRP A 29 7.62 15.12 -2.61
C TRP A 29 7.75 14.34 -1.30
N GLU A 30 7.90 13.01 -1.34
CA GLU A 30 8.25 12.20 -0.17
C GLU A 30 9.58 12.61 0.45
N CYS A 31 10.60 12.84 -0.39
CA CYS A 31 11.90 13.30 0.08
C CYS A 31 11.80 14.67 0.77
N ILE A 32 11.03 15.60 0.19
CA ILE A 32 10.75 16.91 0.80
C ILE A 32 10.05 16.72 2.15
N ARG A 33 9.00 15.91 2.22
CA ARG A 33 8.27 15.63 3.47
C ARG A 33 9.21 15.08 4.56
N ARG A 34 10.05 14.10 4.22
CA ARG A 34 11.04 13.51 5.15
C ARG A 34 12.06 14.56 5.61
N LEU A 35 12.54 15.39 4.69
CA LEU A 35 13.47 16.48 5.00
C LEU A 35 12.83 17.54 5.90
N LEU A 36 11.58 17.92 5.64
CA LEU A 36 10.87 18.90 6.46
C LEU A 36 10.63 18.40 7.89
N THR A 37 10.24 17.12 8.02
CA THR A 37 9.88 16.51 9.30
C THR A 37 11.12 16.17 10.14
N GLY A 38 12.12 15.51 9.54
CA GLY A 38 13.31 15.04 10.27
C GLY A 38 14.52 15.97 10.22
N GLY A 39 14.60 16.84 9.21
CA GLY A 39 15.72 17.77 9.03
C GLY A 39 15.38 19.20 9.43
N LEU A 40 14.40 19.80 8.77
CA LEU A 40 14.10 21.23 8.92
C LEU A 40 13.46 21.56 10.27
N ALA A 41 12.48 20.77 10.73
CA ALA A 41 11.79 21.06 12.00
C ALA A 41 12.77 21.12 13.20
N PRO A 42 13.70 20.15 13.38
CA PRO A 42 14.73 20.24 14.43
C PRO A 42 15.70 21.41 14.25
N LEU A 43 16.05 21.77 13.01
CA LEU A 43 16.96 22.88 12.71
C LEU A 43 16.34 24.25 13.01
N LEU A 44 15.04 24.45 12.72
CA LEU A 44 14.35 25.72 12.94
C LEU A 44 14.05 25.99 14.41
N PHE A 45 13.78 24.94 15.18
CA PHE A 45 13.36 25.07 16.59
C PHE A 45 14.29 24.29 17.53
N PRO A 46 15.59 24.62 17.57
CA PRO A 46 16.51 23.93 18.47
C PRO A 46 16.04 24.12 19.92
N PHE A 47 16.04 23.04 20.69
CA PHE A 47 15.61 22.99 22.10
C PHE A 47 14.11 23.28 22.38
N ARG A 48 13.25 23.30 21.35
CA ARG A 48 11.80 23.47 21.51
C ARG A 48 11.04 22.26 20.95
N PRO A 49 11.06 21.10 21.65
CA PRO A 49 10.51 19.85 21.15
C PRO A 49 9.03 19.96 20.78
N VAL A 50 8.22 20.65 21.60
CA VAL A 50 6.79 20.87 21.34
C VAL A 50 6.54 21.55 19.98
N LEU A 51 7.33 22.56 19.62
CA LEU A 51 7.19 23.25 18.32
C LEU A 51 7.66 22.38 17.16
N GLN A 52 8.72 21.59 17.35
CA GLN A 52 9.19 20.62 16.35
C GLN A 52 8.11 19.57 16.04
N ILE A 53 7.49 19.02 17.10
CA ILE A 53 6.42 18.02 17.00
C ILE A 53 5.17 18.65 16.36
N ALA A 54 4.77 19.85 16.78
CA ALA A 54 3.61 20.54 16.21
C ALA A 54 3.79 20.85 14.71
N LEU A 55 4.98 21.28 14.29
CA LEU A 55 5.28 21.49 12.87
C LEU A 55 5.25 20.16 12.10
N SER A 56 5.85 19.11 12.66
CA SER A 56 5.85 17.75 12.10
C SER A 56 4.44 17.18 11.93
N LEU A 57 3.56 17.40 12.91
CA LEU A 57 2.15 17.03 12.86
C LEU A 57 1.41 17.79 11.75
N THR A 58 1.67 19.09 11.60
CA THR A 58 1.07 19.91 10.54
C THR A 58 1.49 19.43 9.15
N ILE A 59 2.78 19.11 8.97
CA ILE A 59 3.31 18.52 7.73
C ILE A 59 2.67 17.16 7.48
N ALA A 60 2.54 16.31 8.50
CA ALA A 60 1.91 14.99 8.38
C ALA A 60 0.42 15.09 7.97
N LEU A 61 -0.33 16.06 8.50
CA LEU A 61 -1.72 16.30 8.10
C LEU A 61 -1.84 16.82 6.66
N ALA A 62 -0.98 17.75 6.27
CA ALA A 62 -0.90 18.23 4.88
C ALA A 62 -0.57 17.07 3.94
N SER A 63 0.32 16.18 4.38
CA SER A 63 0.73 14.99 3.65
C SER A 63 -0.42 14.01 3.46
N LEU A 64 -1.14 13.69 4.54
CA LEU A 64 -2.33 12.85 4.49
C LEU A 64 -3.35 13.36 3.47
N LYS A 65 -3.64 14.67 3.48
CA LYS A 65 -4.55 15.29 2.51
C LYS A 65 -4.07 15.07 1.07
N LEU A 66 -2.77 15.18 0.84
CA LEU A 66 -2.19 14.96 -0.49
C LEU A 66 -2.32 13.49 -0.93
N TYR A 67 -2.04 12.50 -0.08
CA TYR A 67 -2.22 11.08 -0.45
C TYR A 67 -3.68 10.74 -0.75
N VAL A 68 -4.63 11.23 0.06
CA VAL A 68 -6.07 11.00 -0.16
C VAL A 68 -6.56 11.63 -1.47
N THR A 69 -6.01 12.80 -1.84
CA THR A 69 -6.45 13.54 -3.03
C THR A 69 -5.83 13.00 -4.32
N TYR A 70 -4.53 12.71 -4.30
CA TYR A 70 -3.78 12.41 -5.53
C TYR A 70 -3.67 10.92 -5.84
N LYS A 71 -3.75 10.03 -4.84
CA LYS A 71 -3.68 8.56 -5.03
C LYS A 71 -2.61 8.15 -6.06
N PRO A 72 -1.33 8.40 -5.75
CA PRO A 72 -0.26 8.37 -6.74
C PRO A 72 0.16 6.95 -7.15
N PHE A 73 -0.29 5.92 -6.43
CA PHE A 73 0.16 4.55 -6.66
C PHE A 73 -0.61 3.88 -7.81
N SER A 74 0.07 2.98 -8.52
CA SER A 74 -0.55 2.23 -9.62
C SER A 74 -1.47 1.10 -9.18
N VAL A 75 -1.39 0.71 -7.91
CA VAL A 75 -2.21 -0.33 -7.27
C VAL A 75 -3.02 0.32 -6.15
N ASP A 76 -4.35 0.18 -6.19
CA ASP A 76 -5.26 0.81 -5.22
C ASP A 76 -4.96 0.39 -3.77
N ALA A 77 -4.50 -0.85 -3.54
CA ALA A 77 -4.08 -1.32 -2.23
C ALA A 77 -2.88 -0.51 -1.66
N ASP A 78 -1.96 -0.07 -2.52
CA ASP A 78 -0.79 0.71 -2.11
C ASP A 78 -1.19 2.15 -1.72
N ASP A 79 -2.20 2.74 -2.37
CA ASP A 79 -2.76 4.04 -1.96
C ASP A 79 -3.37 3.96 -0.56
N ARG A 80 -4.14 2.90 -0.28
CA ARG A 80 -4.74 2.68 1.05
C ARG A 80 -3.68 2.45 2.12
N LEU A 81 -2.65 1.67 1.80
CA LEU A 81 -1.49 1.47 2.67
C LEU A 81 -0.80 2.81 2.98
N ALA A 82 -0.58 3.65 1.96
CA ALA A 82 0.04 4.95 2.13
C ALA A 82 -0.82 5.92 2.97
N GLU A 83 -2.15 5.92 2.76
CA GLU A 83 -3.09 6.67 3.58
C GLU A 83 -3.03 6.23 5.05
N LEU A 84 -3.08 4.92 5.30
CA LEU A 84 -2.96 4.35 6.64
C LEU A 84 -1.64 4.74 7.31
N LEU A 85 -0.51 4.65 6.59
CA LEU A 85 0.80 5.06 7.10
C LEU A 85 0.83 6.54 7.46
N CYS A 86 0.14 7.40 6.70
CA CYS A 86 -0.01 8.81 7.04
C CYS A 86 -0.84 9.02 8.30
N TRP A 87 -1.94 8.26 8.48
CA TRP A 87 -2.71 8.28 9.72
C TRP A 87 -1.88 7.84 10.93
N ILE A 88 -1.11 6.75 10.80
CA ILE A 88 -0.19 6.29 11.84
C ILE A 88 0.82 7.39 12.19
N LEU A 89 1.40 8.06 11.19
CA LEU A 89 2.33 9.16 11.42
C LEU A 89 1.68 10.31 12.20
N VAL A 90 0.46 10.72 11.82
CA VAL A 90 -0.32 11.75 12.52
C VAL A 90 -0.59 11.36 13.96
N LEU A 91 -1.09 10.13 14.19
CA LEU A 91 -1.37 9.61 15.52
C LEU A 91 -0.10 9.51 16.38
N THR A 92 1.04 9.15 15.78
CA THR A 92 2.34 9.10 16.45
C THR A 92 2.76 10.50 16.91
N GLN A 93 2.73 11.49 16.02
CA GLN A 93 3.10 12.87 16.37
C GLN A 93 2.15 13.46 17.42
N LEU A 94 0.85 13.15 17.33
CA LEU A 94 -0.14 13.55 18.34
C LEU A 94 0.13 12.91 19.70
N ALA A 95 0.42 11.60 19.74
CA ALA A 95 0.74 10.90 20.97
C ALA A 95 1.99 11.48 21.65
N VAL A 96 3.05 11.74 20.88
CA VAL A 96 4.28 12.37 21.40
C VAL A 96 3.98 13.78 21.92
N LEU A 97 3.14 14.56 21.23
CA LEU A 97 2.74 15.90 21.67
C LEU A 97 1.97 15.87 23.00
N VAL A 98 1.04 14.93 23.14
CA VAL A 98 0.27 14.73 24.38
C VAL A 98 1.18 14.26 25.51
N HIS A 99 2.11 13.35 25.22
CA HIS A 99 3.08 12.87 26.20
C HIS A 99 3.97 14.02 26.71
N GLU A 100 4.51 14.84 25.82
CA GLU A 100 5.34 16.01 26.19
C GLU A 100 4.54 17.03 27.02
N GLY A 101 3.27 17.26 26.68
CA GLY A 101 2.39 18.15 27.44
C GLY A 101 1.96 17.62 28.81
N THR A 102 1.92 16.30 28.99
CA THR A 102 1.52 15.62 30.24
C THR A 102 2.70 15.15 31.07
N TYR A 103 3.93 15.24 30.56
CA TYR A 103 5.17 14.77 31.19
C TYR A 103 5.35 15.28 32.63
N ARG A 104 4.99 16.54 32.91
CA ARG A 104 5.07 17.12 34.27
C ARG A 104 4.06 16.56 35.28
N ARG A 105 3.12 15.71 34.85
CA ARG A 105 2.02 15.21 35.67
C ARG A 105 2.17 13.73 36.07
N ASP A 106 3.38 13.18 35.94
CA ASP A 106 3.84 11.87 36.47
C ASP A 106 2.89 10.68 36.22
N SER A 107 2.20 10.65 35.08
CA SER A 107 1.35 9.51 34.74
C SER A 107 1.99 8.65 33.66
N GLU A 108 2.88 7.74 34.07
CA GLU A 108 3.41 6.68 33.19
C GLU A 108 2.28 5.91 32.48
N ALA A 109 1.11 5.82 33.13
CA ALA A 109 -0.11 5.24 32.58
C ALA A 109 -0.55 5.91 31.26
N VAL A 110 -0.37 7.23 31.10
CA VAL A 110 -0.69 7.94 29.85
C VAL A 110 0.25 7.50 28.73
N GLY A 111 1.55 7.33 29.03
CA GLY A 111 2.52 6.83 28.06
C GLY A 111 2.18 5.43 27.57
N TRP A 112 1.92 4.50 28.50
CA TRP A 112 1.51 3.13 28.16
C TRP A 112 0.18 3.09 27.40
N ALA A 113 -0.80 3.92 27.78
CA ALA A 113 -2.08 4.00 27.07
C ALA A 113 -1.91 4.50 25.62
N LEU A 114 -1.09 5.54 25.42
CA LEU A 114 -0.78 6.07 24.09
C LEU A 114 -0.01 5.05 23.23
N MET A 115 0.94 4.33 23.83
CA MET A 115 1.67 3.27 23.15
C MET A 115 0.75 2.11 22.76
N GLY A 116 -0.14 1.69 23.66
CA GLY A 116 -1.16 0.69 23.37
C GLY A 116 -2.09 1.12 22.23
N LEU A 117 -2.53 2.38 22.23
CA LEU A 117 -3.33 2.97 21.15
C LEU A 117 -2.59 2.90 19.80
N LEU A 118 -1.31 3.31 19.76
CA LEU A 118 -0.47 3.25 18.56
C LEU A 118 -0.30 1.82 18.03
N VAL A 119 0.00 0.86 18.90
CA VAL A 119 0.14 -0.55 18.53
C VAL A 119 -1.19 -1.10 18.02
N SER A 120 -2.32 -0.74 18.63
CA SER A 120 -3.64 -1.17 18.16
C SER A 120 -4.00 -0.58 16.79
N ALA A 121 -3.62 0.68 16.52
CA ALA A 121 -3.82 1.33 15.24
C ALA A 121 -2.97 0.65 14.14
N LEU A 122 -1.72 0.30 14.45
CA LEU A 122 -0.84 -0.48 13.56
C LEU A 122 -1.42 -1.86 13.26
N ALA A 123 -1.88 -2.58 14.29
CA ALA A 123 -2.47 -3.91 14.14
C ALA A 123 -3.76 -3.88 13.29
N THR A 124 -4.63 -2.91 13.55
CA THR A 124 -5.86 -2.70 12.78
C THR A 124 -5.55 -2.39 11.32
N GLY A 125 -4.59 -1.51 11.08
CA GLY A 125 -4.13 -1.17 9.74
C GLY A 125 -3.56 -2.38 8.97
N ALA A 126 -2.66 -3.13 9.60
CA ALA A 126 -2.10 -4.35 9.03
C ALA A 126 -3.18 -5.40 8.72
N TYR A 127 -4.18 -5.53 9.61
CA TYR A 127 -5.31 -6.42 9.39
C TYR A 127 -6.15 -6.00 8.17
N LEU A 128 -6.48 -4.71 8.03
CA LEU A 128 -7.25 -4.20 6.89
C LEU A 128 -6.52 -4.44 5.57
N ILE A 129 -5.21 -4.20 5.52
CA ILE A 129 -4.38 -4.48 4.34
C ILE A 129 -4.35 -5.97 4.04
N TYR A 130 -4.18 -6.82 5.06
CA TYR A 130 -4.19 -8.27 4.87
C TYR A 130 -5.51 -8.74 4.23
N VAL A 131 -6.64 -8.22 4.70
CA VAL A 131 -7.96 -8.53 4.13
C VAL A 131 -8.06 -8.02 2.68
N ASP A 132 -7.58 -6.83 2.39
CA ASP A 132 -7.65 -6.23 1.05
C ASP A 132 -6.78 -6.99 0.04
N VAL A 133 -5.52 -7.27 0.39
CA VAL A 133 -4.60 -8.05 -0.43
C VAL A 133 -5.14 -9.46 -0.68
N LYS A 134 -5.75 -10.07 0.34
CA LYS A 134 -6.38 -11.38 0.18
C LYS A 134 -7.54 -11.31 -0.82
N ARG A 135 -8.38 -10.28 -0.72
CA ARG A 135 -9.50 -10.06 -1.65
C ARG A 135 -9.03 -9.84 -3.09
N GLU A 136 -8.00 -9.06 -3.30
CA GLU A 136 -7.41 -8.85 -4.64
C GLU A 136 -6.83 -10.14 -5.21
N ARG A 137 -6.13 -10.94 -4.39
CA ARG A 137 -5.60 -12.23 -4.83
C ARG A 137 -6.68 -13.21 -5.27
N GLU A 138 -7.80 -13.26 -4.57
CA GLU A 138 -8.94 -14.11 -4.95
C GLU A 138 -9.51 -13.70 -6.31
N VAL A 139 -9.71 -12.39 -6.54
CA VAL A 139 -10.20 -11.87 -7.83
C VAL A 139 -9.22 -12.16 -8.97
N LEU A 140 -7.91 -11.99 -8.74
CA LEU A 140 -6.90 -12.28 -9.75
C LEU A 140 -6.83 -13.77 -10.09
N GLN A 141 -6.99 -14.65 -9.11
CA GLN A 141 -7.03 -16.10 -9.35
C GLN A 141 -8.22 -16.48 -10.23
N ASP A 142 -9.39 -15.86 -10.02
CA ASP A 142 -10.57 -16.11 -10.85
C ASP A 142 -10.38 -15.62 -12.29
N LEU A 143 -9.75 -14.46 -12.48
CA LEU A 143 -9.42 -13.94 -13.81
C LEU A 143 -8.42 -14.85 -14.55
N VAL A 144 -7.39 -15.33 -13.86
CA VAL A 144 -6.40 -16.25 -14.43
C VAL A 144 -7.06 -17.58 -14.83
N LYS A 145 -7.96 -18.12 -14.00
CA LYS A 145 -8.75 -19.32 -14.34
C LYS A 145 -9.62 -19.09 -15.56
N HIS A 146 -10.29 -17.94 -15.66
CA HIS A 146 -11.11 -17.58 -16.83
C HIS A 146 -10.29 -17.45 -18.12
N GLN A 147 -9.12 -16.81 -18.05
CA GLN A 147 -8.18 -16.71 -19.17
C GLN A 147 -7.73 -18.09 -19.64
N LYS A 148 -7.28 -18.96 -18.71
CA LYS A 148 -6.85 -20.34 -19.04
C LYS A 148 -7.95 -21.15 -19.72
N ARG A 149 -9.20 -21.06 -19.23
CA ARG A 149 -10.37 -21.70 -19.87
C ARG A 149 -10.62 -21.19 -21.29
N THR A 150 -10.49 -19.89 -21.51
CA THR A 150 -10.76 -19.28 -22.81
C THR A 150 -9.68 -19.65 -23.83
N LEU A 151 -8.42 -19.66 -23.41
CA LEU A 151 -7.28 -20.11 -24.23
C LEU A 151 -7.37 -21.60 -24.56
N GLY A 152 -7.71 -22.45 -23.60
CA GLY A 152 -7.92 -23.88 -23.82
C GLY A 152 -9.01 -24.17 -24.86
N ARG A 153 -10.16 -23.48 -24.79
CA ARG A 153 -11.22 -23.61 -25.80
C ARG A 153 -10.73 -23.20 -27.20
N ARG A 154 -10.00 -22.09 -27.31
CA ARG A 154 -9.46 -21.62 -28.60
C ARG A 154 -8.45 -22.62 -29.19
N LEU A 155 -7.54 -23.13 -28.37
CA LEU A 155 -6.56 -24.14 -28.78
C LEU A 155 -7.23 -25.45 -29.21
N SER A 156 -8.24 -25.92 -28.48
CA SER A 156 -9.01 -27.13 -28.86
C SER A 156 -9.73 -26.96 -30.21
N SER A 157 -10.30 -25.77 -30.45
CA SER A 157 -10.98 -25.45 -31.72
C SER A 157 -10.02 -25.36 -32.91
N LEU A 158 -8.79 -24.88 -32.67
CA LEU A 158 -7.72 -24.85 -33.67
C LEU A 158 -7.14 -26.24 -33.94
N GLY A 159 -6.89 -27.04 -32.90
CA GLY A 159 -6.41 -28.42 -33.02
C GLY A 159 -7.40 -29.29 -33.81
N SER A 160 -8.70 -29.15 -33.52
CA SER A 160 -9.77 -29.83 -34.27
C SER A 160 -9.79 -29.41 -35.75
N ARG A 161 -9.52 -28.13 -36.05
CA ARG A 161 -9.44 -27.62 -37.44
C ARG A 161 -8.18 -28.06 -38.18
N LEU A 162 -7.08 -28.28 -37.48
CA LEU A 162 -5.78 -28.67 -38.05
C LEU A 162 -5.56 -30.19 -38.06
N GLY A 163 -6.51 -30.99 -37.56
CA GLY A 163 -6.36 -32.45 -37.45
C GLY A 163 -5.28 -32.89 -36.43
N LEU A 164 -4.78 -31.96 -35.61
CA LEU A 164 -3.78 -32.21 -34.58
C LEU A 164 -4.49 -32.58 -33.27
N LYS A 165 -4.29 -33.82 -32.83
CA LYS A 165 -4.66 -34.27 -31.48
C LYS A 165 -3.73 -33.55 -30.49
N VAL A 166 -4.16 -32.39 -30.00
CA VAL A 166 -3.42 -31.68 -28.94
C VAL A 166 -3.55 -32.54 -27.69
N ALA A 167 -2.41 -33.01 -27.18
CA ALA A 167 -2.36 -33.75 -25.93
C ALA A 167 -2.96 -32.87 -24.83
N GLU A 168 -4.07 -33.36 -24.29
CA GLU A 168 -4.74 -32.84 -23.11
C GLU A 168 -3.78 -33.07 -21.94
N GLU A 169 -2.85 -32.14 -21.73
CA GLU A 169 -1.95 -32.19 -20.58
C GLU A 169 -2.79 -31.84 -19.34
N ASP A 170 -2.94 -32.85 -18.49
CA ASP A 170 -3.77 -32.95 -17.29
C ASP A 170 -4.10 -31.59 -16.66
N VAL A 171 -5.31 -31.12 -16.96
CA VAL A 171 -6.01 -30.20 -16.07
C VAL A 171 -6.76 -31.09 -15.11
N ASP A 172 -6.18 -31.35 -13.93
CA ASP A 172 -6.86 -32.02 -12.83
C ASP A 172 -8.20 -31.33 -12.56
N VAL A 173 -9.27 -31.98 -13.04
CA VAL A 173 -10.65 -31.66 -12.72
C VAL A 173 -11.03 -32.52 -11.53
N GLU A 174 -10.77 -32.02 -10.31
CA GLU A 174 -11.53 -32.48 -9.15
C GLU A 174 -12.98 -32.01 -9.29
N GLY A 175 -13.84 -32.89 -9.80
CA GLY A 175 -15.21 -33.01 -9.31
C GLY A 175 -15.23 -34.00 -8.14
N PRO A 176 -16.20 -33.94 -7.21
CA PRO A 176 -17.61 -33.95 -7.59
C PRO A 176 -18.54 -33.08 -6.73
N ALA A 177 -19.64 -32.60 -7.32
CA ALA A 177 -20.94 -32.50 -6.65
C ALA A 177 -22.03 -32.20 -7.67
N SER A 178 -22.72 -33.25 -8.11
CA SER A 178 -24.10 -33.19 -8.61
C SER A 178 -24.71 -34.58 -8.30
N PRO A 179 -26.02 -34.74 -8.05
CA PRO A 179 -27.09 -33.84 -8.49
C PRO A 179 -28.11 -33.47 -7.41
N LEU A 180 -28.86 -32.40 -7.68
CA LEU A 180 -30.25 -32.25 -7.23
C LEU A 180 -31.04 -33.50 -7.61
N ALA A 181 -31.71 -34.12 -6.64
CA ALA A 181 -32.85 -35.00 -6.89
C ALA A 181 -33.85 -34.87 -5.74
N ALA A 182 -35.10 -34.60 -6.14
CA ALA A 182 -36.35 -34.45 -5.38
C ALA A 182 -36.62 -33.06 -4.78
#